data_AF-A0A7C4G5M9-F1
#
_entry.id   AF-A0A7C4G5M9-F1
#
_cell.length_a   1.000
_cell.length_b   1.000
_cell.length_c   1.000
_cell.angle_alpha   90.00
_cell.angle_beta   90.00
_cell.angle_gamma   90.00
#
_symmetry.space_group_name_H-M   'P 1'
#
loop_
_entity.id
_entity.type
_entity.pdbx_description
1 polymer ?
#
loop_
_entity_poly.entity_id
_entity_poly.type
_entity_poly.pdbx_seq_one_letter_code
_entity_poly.pdbx_strand_id
1 'polypeptide(L)'
;MSIGRQLLEELKRDEGIRVELSRELIPEIIRDRNLRRIILIALSREMVTKDDVKELKEYIDKRIGEVSKRIDEVNRRIDYMLNEVDRRIDGVLKWIIGLIVGMWATVMATLITILLKLTGAF
;
A
#
# COMPACT_ATOMS: atom_id res chain seq x y z
N MET A 1 17.76 -22.87 -60.54
CA MET A 1 17.33 -22.89 -59.11
C MET A 1 15.95 -23.50 -59.02
N SER A 2 15.61 -24.14 -57.90
CA SER A 2 14.22 -24.58 -57.64
C SER A 2 13.30 -23.34 -57.56
N ILE A 3 12.13 -23.38 -58.19
CA ILE A 3 11.14 -22.29 -58.24
C ILE A 3 10.82 -21.77 -56.82
N GLY A 4 10.74 -22.66 -55.83
CA GLY A 4 10.50 -22.25 -54.43
C GLY A 4 11.64 -21.43 -53.82
N ARG A 5 12.90 -21.64 -54.24
CA ARG A 5 14.03 -20.82 -53.77
C ARG A 5 14.02 -19.43 -54.39
N GLN A 6 13.67 -19.35 -55.67
CA GLN A 6 13.55 -18.06 -56.36
C GLN A 6 12.42 -17.21 -55.76
N LEU A 7 11.26 -17.81 -55.49
CA LEU A 7 10.16 -17.14 -54.79
C LEU A 7 10.57 -16.67 -53.39
N LEU A 8 11.31 -17.49 -52.64
CA LEU A 8 11.85 -17.09 -51.33
C LEU A 8 12.85 -15.93 -51.41
N GLU A 9 13.69 -15.90 -52.45
CA GLU A 9 14.61 -14.78 -52.69
C GLU A 9 13.86 -13.50 -53.06
N GLU A 10 12.83 -13.59 -53.91
CA GLU A 10 11.98 -12.45 -54.28
C GLU A 10 11.19 -11.91 -53.07
N LEU A 11 10.58 -12.77 -52.25
CA LEU A 11 9.86 -12.36 -51.03
C LEU A 11 10.77 -11.73 -49.96
N LYS A 12 12.05 -12.13 -49.94
CA LYS A 12 13.05 -11.53 -49.05
C LYS A 12 13.53 -10.18 -49.57
N ARG A 13 13.62 -10.01 -50.88
CA ARG A 13 14.18 -8.82 -51.53
C ARG A 13 13.14 -7.72 -51.74
N ASP A 14 11.88 -8.08 -51.94
CA ASP A 14 10.78 -7.17 -52.24
C ASP A 14 9.69 -7.22 -51.15
N GLU A 15 9.50 -6.08 -50.47
CA GLU A 15 8.46 -5.93 -49.45
C GLU A 15 7.04 -5.85 -50.03
N GLY A 16 6.87 -5.29 -51.22
CA GLY A 16 5.59 -5.21 -51.91
C GLY A 16 5.01 -6.59 -52.19
N ILE A 17 5.84 -7.47 -52.77
CA ILE A 17 5.45 -8.87 -53.07
C ILE A 17 5.13 -9.62 -51.78
N ARG A 18 5.91 -9.41 -50.71
CA ARG A 18 5.67 -10.03 -49.40
C ARG A 18 4.33 -9.60 -48.78
N VAL A 19 3.99 -8.32 -48.85
CA VAL A 19 2.74 -7.78 -48.32
C VAL A 19 1.54 -8.23 -49.16
N GLU A 20 1.66 -8.24 -50.49
CA GLU A 20 0.61 -8.69 -51.40
C GLU A 20 0.30 -10.18 -51.18
N LEU A 21 1.33 -11.03 -51.11
CA LEU A 21 1.16 -12.44 -50.75
C LEU A 21 0.49 -12.61 -49.38
N SER A 22 0.88 -11.80 -48.40
CA SER A 22 0.27 -11.85 -47.06
C SER A 22 -1.21 -11.43 -47.09
N ARG A 23 -1.57 -10.41 -47.89
CA ARG A 23 -2.97 -9.98 -48.06
C ARG A 23 -3.85 -11.05 -48.67
N GLU A 24 -3.34 -11.83 -49.60
CA GLU A 24 -4.07 -12.95 -50.20
C GLU A 24 -4.19 -14.14 -49.24
N LEU A 25 -3.14 -14.45 -48.46
CA LEU A 25 -3.13 -15.62 -47.58
C LEU A 25 -3.82 -15.40 -46.23
N ILE A 26 -3.79 -14.20 -45.65
CA ILE A 26 -4.35 -13.92 -44.32
C ILE A 26 -5.87 -14.25 -44.24
N PRO A 27 -6.72 -13.82 -45.19
CA PRO A 27 -8.15 -14.14 -45.17
C PRO A 27 -8.41 -15.64 -45.22
N GLU A 28 -7.64 -16.38 -46.02
CA GLU A 28 -7.73 -17.83 -46.17
C GLU A 28 -7.37 -18.54 -44.85
N ILE A 29 -6.27 -18.11 -44.22
CA ILE A 29 -5.79 -18.61 -42.92
C ILE A 29 -6.82 -18.33 -41.80
N ILE A 30 -7.48 -17.17 -41.82
CA ILE A 30 -8.51 -16.81 -40.82
C ILE A 30 -9.85 -17.55 -41.07
N ARG A 31 -10.18 -17.83 -42.34
CA ARG A 31 -11.39 -18.58 -42.71
C ARG A 31 -11.29 -20.06 -42.35
N ASP A 32 -10.10 -20.66 -42.50
CA ASP A 32 -9.87 -22.04 -42.13
C ASP A 32 -9.99 -22.21 -40.60
N ARG A 33 -10.92 -23.09 -40.19
CA ARG A 33 -11.22 -23.33 -38.76
C ARG A 33 -10.03 -23.95 -38.02
N ASN A 34 -9.25 -24.81 -38.68
CA ASN A 34 -8.10 -25.49 -38.09
C ASN A 34 -6.93 -24.51 -37.92
N LEU A 35 -6.59 -23.74 -38.96
CA LEU A 35 -5.52 -22.74 -38.89
C LEU A 35 -5.85 -21.66 -37.86
N ARG A 36 -7.09 -21.16 -37.85
CA ARG A 36 -7.56 -20.22 -36.83
C ARG A 36 -7.43 -20.80 -35.42
N ARG A 37 -7.76 -22.08 -35.21
CA ARG A 37 -7.60 -22.74 -33.90
C ARG A 37 -6.13 -22.79 -33.48
N ILE A 38 -5.22 -23.13 -34.38
CA ILE A 38 -3.78 -23.19 -34.09
C ILE A 38 -3.26 -21.81 -33.67
N ILE A 39 -3.63 -20.75 -34.40
CA ILE A 39 -3.23 -19.38 -34.08
C ILE A 39 -3.79 -18.95 -32.72
N LEU A 40 -5.06 -19.25 -32.43
CA LEU A 40 -5.67 -18.94 -31.14
C LEU A 40 -4.99 -19.68 -29.98
N ILE A 41 -4.59 -20.94 -30.17
CA ILE A 41 -3.86 -21.70 -29.15
C ILE A 41 -2.47 -21.09 -28.92
N ALA A 42 -1.76 -20.73 -29.98
CA ALA A 42 -0.45 -20.08 -29.88
C ALA A 42 -0.55 -18.74 -29.13
N LEU A 43 -1.50 -17.88 -29.52
CA LEU A 43 -1.73 -16.60 -28.85
C LEU A 43 -2.21 -16.77 -27.40
N SER A 44 -3.08 -17.75 -27.12
CA SER A 44 -3.57 -17.99 -25.76
C SER A 44 -2.47 -18.36 -24.76
N ARG A 45 -1.33 -18.88 -25.22
CA ARG A 45 -0.19 -19.19 -24.34
C ARG A 45 0.59 -17.96 -23.90
N GLU A 46 0.55 -16.89 -24.70
CA GLU A 46 1.29 -15.65 -24.44
C GLU A 46 0.39 -14.54 -23.88
N MET A 47 -0.92 -14.68 -24.00
CA MET A 47 -1.89 -13.70 -23.53
C MET A 47 -2.25 -13.92 -22.06
N VAL A 48 -2.29 -12.81 -21.31
CA VAL A 48 -2.93 -12.79 -19.99
C VAL A 48 -4.43 -12.95 -20.17
N THR A 49 -4.99 -13.96 -19.52
CA THR A 49 -6.42 -14.27 -19.57
C THR A 49 -7.19 -13.50 -18.50
N LYS A 50 -8.52 -13.50 -18.62
CA LYS A 50 -9.39 -12.93 -17.57
C LYS A 50 -9.24 -13.66 -16.23
N ASP A 51 -8.93 -14.95 -16.27
CA ASP A 51 -8.74 -15.76 -15.07
C ASP A 51 -7.46 -15.36 -14.35
N ASP A 52 -6.36 -15.11 -15.08
CA ASP A 52 -5.11 -14.59 -14.51
C ASP A 52 -5.33 -13.23 -13.83
N VAL A 53 -6.09 -12.34 -14.47
CA VAL A 53 -6.43 -11.03 -13.87
C VAL A 53 -7.32 -11.19 -12.64
N LYS A 54 -8.23 -12.16 -12.65
CA LYS A 54 -9.11 -12.45 -11.51
C LYS A 54 -8.32 -13.00 -10.33
N GLU A 55 -7.41 -13.95 -10.58
CA GLU A 55 -6.52 -14.49 -9.54
C GLU A 55 -5.63 -13.39 -8.96
N LEU A 56 -5.05 -12.54 -9.82
CA LEU A 56 -4.28 -11.39 -9.38
C LEU A 56 -5.11 -10.42 -8.53
N LYS A 57 -6.36 -10.16 -8.93
CA LYS A 57 -7.29 -9.33 -8.14
C LYS A 57 -7.57 -9.95 -6.77
N GLU A 58 -7.90 -11.24 -6.71
CA GLU A 58 -8.17 -11.94 -5.44
C GLU A 58 -6.92 -11.93 -4.53
N TYR A 59 -5.74 -12.12 -5.10
CA TYR A 59 -4.48 -12.00 -4.39
C TYR A 59 -4.27 -10.60 -3.81
N ILE A 60 -4.50 -9.56 -4.62
CA ILE A 60 -4.39 -8.16 -4.19
C ILE A 60 -5.41 -7.85 -3.09
N ASP A 61 -6.67 -8.24 -3.27
CA ASP A 61 -7.74 -8.03 -2.28
C ASP A 61 -7.38 -8.68 -0.93
N LYS A 62 -6.83 -9.90 -0.96
CA LYS A 62 -6.34 -10.57 0.25
C LYS A 62 -5.20 -9.79 0.92
N ARG A 63 -4.20 -9.36 0.13
CA ARG A 63 -3.04 -8.59 0.64
C ARG A 63 -3.47 -7.25 1.22
N ILE A 64 -4.41 -6.56 0.58
CA ILE A 64 -5.00 -5.32 1.09
C ILE A 64 -5.72 -5.59 2.41
N GLY A 65 -6.54 -6.65 2.47
CA GLY A 65 -7.24 -7.03 3.71
C GLY A 65 -6.29 -7.34 4.88
N GLU A 66 -5.17 -8.01 4.62
CA GLU A 66 -4.13 -8.25 5.62
C GLU A 66 -3.45 -6.95 6.09
N VAL A 67 -3.17 -6.03 5.17
CA VAL A 67 -2.59 -4.72 5.50
C VAL A 67 -3.56 -3.89 6.32
N SER A 68 -4.83 -3.83 5.96
CA SER A 68 -5.86 -3.12 6.74
C SER A 68 -5.94 -3.64 8.18
N LYS A 69 -5.91 -4.95 8.39
CA LYS A 69 -5.89 -5.54 9.75
C LYS A 69 -4.66 -5.12 10.55
N ARG A 70 -3.48 -5.06 9.92
CA ARG A 70 -2.25 -4.59 10.58
C ARG A 70 -2.34 -3.11 10.93
N ILE A 71 -2.94 -2.29 10.07
CA ILE A 71 -3.19 -0.86 10.35
C ILE A 71 -4.11 -0.73 11.57
N ASP A 72 -5.21 -1.48 11.63
CA ASP A 72 -6.14 -1.45 12.77
C ASP A 72 -5.48 -1.90 14.08
N GLU A 73 -4.57 -2.86 14.02
CA GLU A 73 -3.78 -3.28 15.19
C GLU A 73 -2.80 -2.19 15.62
N VAL A 74 -2.09 -1.57 14.68
CA VAL A 74 -1.18 -0.45 14.96
C VAL A 74 -1.93 0.74 15.57
N ASN A 75 -3.08 1.11 15.01
CA ASN A 75 -3.92 2.18 15.55
C ASN A 75 -4.32 1.90 17.00
N ARG A 76 -4.79 0.68 17.31
CA ARG A 76 -5.13 0.30 18.69
C ARG A 76 -3.93 0.37 19.64
N ARG A 77 -2.74 -0.01 19.18
CA ARG A 77 -1.51 0.11 19.99
C ARG A 77 -1.13 1.56 20.23
N ILE A 78 -1.28 2.42 19.23
CA ILE A 78 -1.07 3.87 19.37
C ILE A 78 -2.06 4.45 20.37
N ASP A 79 -3.36 4.14 20.25
CA ASP A 79 -4.38 4.62 21.19
C ASP A 79 -4.07 4.17 22.62
N TYR A 80 -3.65 2.92 22.81
CA TYR A 80 -3.24 2.43 24.12
C TYR A 80 -2.02 3.19 24.68
N MET A 81 -1.01 3.43 23.84
CA MET A 81 0.18 4.18 24.24
C MET A 81 -0.14 5.63 24.59
N LEU A 82 -1.00 6.29 23.83
CA LEU A 82 -1.46 7.65 24.11
C LEU A 82 -2.18 7.72 25.46
N ASN A 83 -3.12 6.80 25.71
CA ASN A 83 -3.83 6.74 26.98
C ASN A 83 -2.90 6.50 28.18
N GLU A 84 -1.87 5.66 28.02
CA GLU A 84 -0.87 5.40 29.07
C GLU A 84 0.00 6.65 29.32
N VAL A 85 0.39 7.36 28.26
CA VAL A 85 1.13 8.63 28.37
C VAL A 85 0.29 9.69 29.08
N ASP A 86 -0.98 9.84 28.72
CA ASP A 86 -1.90 10.80 29.35
C ASP A 86 -2.03 10.54 30.86
N ARG A 87 -2.21 9.27 31.26
CA ARG A 87 -2.26 8.90 32.69
C ARG A 87 -0.97 9.25 33.44
N ARG A 88 0.19 9.05 32.81
CA ARG A 88 1.48 9.40 33.41
C ARG A 88 1.64 10.90 33.56
N ILE A 89 1.26 11.66 32.53
CA ILE A 89 1.26 13.12 32.57
C ILE A 89 0.35 13.61 33.70
N ASP A 90 -0.88 13.12 33.79
CA ASP A 90 -1.82 13.48 34.86
C ASP A 90 -1.26 13.18 36.26
N GLY A 91 -0.61 12.01 36.42
CA GLY A 91 0.04 11.64 37.67
C GLY A 91 1.18 12.59 38.06
N VAL A 92 2.05 12.92 37.09
CA VAL A 92 3.17 13.86 37.29
C VAL A 92 2.65 15.26 37.62
N LEU A 93 1.63 15.74 36.89
CA LEU A 93 1.02 17.05 37.14
C LEU A 93 0.42 17.12 38.55
N LYS A 94 -0.34 16.10 38.96
CA LYS A 94 -0.89 16.03 40.32
C LYS A 94 0.20 16.07 41.39
N TRP A 95 1.30 15.34 41.19
CA TRP A 95 2.42 15.33 42.13
C TRP A 95 3.10 16.71 42.22
N ILE A 96 3.38 17.34 41.07
CA ILE A 96 3.97 18.68 41.01
C ILE A 96 3.08 19.72 41.71
N ILE A 97 1.77 19.70 41.43
CA ILE A 97 0.80 20.59 42.07
C ILE A 97 0.82 20.37 43.59
N GLY A 98 0.83 19.12 44.05
CA GLY A 98 0.92 18.77 45.46
C GLY A 98 2.17 19.34 46.14
N LEU A 99 3.34 19.23 45.49
CA LEU A 99 4.59 19.81 46.00
C LEU A 99 4.54 21.33 46.08
N ILE A 100 4.04 22.00 45.05
CA ILE A 100 3.93 23.47 45.01
C ILE A 100 3.00 23.95 46.12
N VAL A 101 1.81 23.34 46.23
CA VAL A 101 0.83 23.70 47.28
C VAL A 101 1.41 23.45 48.67
N GLY A 102 2.07 22.31 48.88
CA GLY A 102 2.72 21.98 50.15
C GLY A 102 3.82 22.98 50.52
N MET A 103 4.65 23.38 49.57
CA MET A 103 5.68 24.40 49.76
C MET A 103 5.07 25.76 50.13
N TRP A 104 4.03 26.20 49.42
CA TRP A 104 3.36 27.46 49.75
C TRP A 104 2.68 27.41 51.12
N ALA A 105 2.10 26.27 51.51
CA ALA A 105 1.48 26.11 52.82
C ALA A 105 2.51 26.28 53.96
N THR A 106 3.72 25.71 53.83
CA THR A 106 4.78 25.88 54.85
C THR A 106 5.32 27.31 54.87
N VAL A 107 5.53 27.93 53.70
CA VAL A 107 5.91 29.35 53.60
C VAL A 107 4.88 30.24 54.29
N MET A 108 3.59 30.07 53.99
CA MET A 108 2.51 30.84 54.62
C MET A 108 2.46 30.62 56.14
N ALA A 109 2.64 29.38 56.62
CA ALA A 109 2.68 29.08 58.05
C ALA A 109 3.83 29.81 58.77
N THR A 110 5.03 29.82 58.17
CA THR A 110 6.17 30.58 58.73
C THR A 110 5.92 32.09 58.73
N LEU A 111 5.34 32.64 57.66
CA LEU A 111 5.02 34.07 57.57
C LEU A 111 3.95 34.48 58.60
N ILE A 112 2.90 33.68 58.78
CA ILE A 112 1.87 33.90 59.80
C ILE A 112 2.50 33.91 61.20
N THR A 113 3.41 32.97 61.46
CA THR A 113 4.11 32.88 62.75
C THR A 113 4.95 34.13 63.03
N ILE A 114 5.65 34.66 62.02
CA ILE A 114 6.44 35.88 62.13
C ILE A 114 5.52 37.10 62.36
N LEU A 115 4.40 37.19 61.63
CA LEU A 115 3.44 38.29 61.76
C LEU A 115 2.83 38.34 63.17
N LEU A 116 2.47 37.19 63.74
CA LEU A 116 1.93 37.11 65.11
C LEU A 116 2.94 37.61 66.16
N LYS A 117 4.24 37.33 65.97
CA LYS A 117 5.30 37.84 66.85
C LYS A 117 5.48 39.36 66.72
N LEU A 118 5.30 39.91 65.52
CA LEU A 118 5.47 41.36 65.27
C LEU A 118 4.31 42.20 65.83
N THR A 119 3.08 41.67 65.83
CA THR A 119 1.90 42.38 66.35
C THR A 119 1.78 42.35 67.87
N GLY A 120 2.72 41.71 68.58
CA GLY A 120 2.67 41.58 70.04
C GLY A 120 1.52 40.69 70.53
N ALA A 121 0.98 39.82 69.67
CA ALA A 121 -0.05 38.84 70.04
C ALA A 121 0.53 37.65 70.85
N PHE A 122 1.84 37.62 71.07
CA PHE A 122 2.59 36.82 72.02
C PHE A 122 3.82 37.59 72.51
#